data_AF-A0A6I3X0V4-F1
#
_entry.id   AF-A0A6I3X0V4-F1
#
_cell.length_a   1.000
_cell.length_b   1.000
_cell.length_c   1.000
_cell.angle_alpha   90.00
_cell.angle_beta   90.00
_cell.angle_gamma   90.00
#
_symmetry.space_group_name_H-M   'P 1'
#
loop_
_entity.id
_entity.type
_entity.pdbx_description
1 polymer ?
#
loop_
_entity_poly.entity_id
_entity_poly.type
_entity_poly.pdbx_seq_one_letter_code
_entity_poly.pdbx_strand_id
1 'polypeptide(L)'
;MGKTTISNQSQSSRLRLVLRTGSIVFGLSAVALIATPDVFNNLLGLATGPDLEWAMRMIGITLVALAGNMLSVSSRGSDESVTFSARVMLISAFALGVLTLLVPVPLTWFTIVYAVVGFAFSAAYALVLFVKQGR
;
A
#
# COMPACT_ATOMS: atom_id res chain seq x y z
N MET A 1 -18.22 9.01 -29.70
CA MET A 1 -16.90 9.45 -29.17
C MET A 1 -16.91 9.90 -27.70
N GLY A 2 -18.00 10.48 -27.15
CA GLY A 2 -17.97 11.10 -25.80
C GLY A 2 -18.11 10.18 -24.57
N LYS A 3 -18.64 8.96 -24.68
CA LYS A 3 -18.88 8.09 -23.50
C LYS A 3 -17.61 7.45 -22.92
N THR A 4 -16.68 7.04 -23.79
CA THR A 4 -15.43 6.35 -23.38
C THR A 4 -14.49 7.28 -22.60
N THR A 5 -14.50 8.57 -22.90
CA THR A 5 -13.66 9.57 -22.21
C THR A 5 -14.13 9.82 -20.78
N ILE A 6 -15.44 9.87 -20.54
CA ILE A 6 -16.02 10.12 -19.21
C ILE A 6 -15.79 8.93 -18.26
N SER A 7 -15.89 7.69 -18.75
CA SER A 7 -15.59 6.50 -17.94
C SER A 7 -14.12 6.42 -17.53
N ASN A 8 -13.21 6.81 -18.43
CA ASN A 8 -11.77 6.83 -18.16
C ASN A 8 -11.39 7.89 -17.12
N GLN A 9 -12.00 9.07 -17.15
CA GLN A 9 -11.76 10.11 -16.13
C GLN A 9 -12.25 9.67 -14.74
N SER A 10 -13.46 9.09 -14.64
CA SER A 10 -14.00 8.53 -13.39
C SER A 10 -13.08 7.44 -12.80
N GLN A 11 -12.58 6.53 -13.64
CA GLN A 11 -11.64 5.49 -13.22
C GLN A 11 -10.33 6.09 -12.71
N SER A 12 -9.73 7.02 -13.46
CA SER A 12 -8.49 7.71 -13.06
C SER A 12 -8.65 8.40 -11.71
N SER A 13 -9.73 9.17 -11.51
CA SER A 13 -10.00 9.83 -10.22
C SER A 13 -10.08 8.85 -9.05
N ARG A 14 -10.72 7.69 -9.24
CA ARG A 14 -10.79 6.65 -8.20
C ARG A 14 -9.42 6.01 -7.92
N LEU A 15 -8.63 5.71 -8.95
CA LEU A 15 -7.28 5.17 -8.76
C LEU A 15 -6.36 6.17 -8.05
N ARG A 16 -6.47 7.47 -8.38
CA ARG A 16 -5.76 8.55 -7.68
C ARG A 16 -6.17 8.61 -6.21
N LEU A 17 -7.45 8.44 -5.90
CA LEU A 17 -7.92 8.38 -4.52
C LEU A 17 -7.28 7.20 -3.77
N VAL A 18 -7.29 5.99 -4.33
CA VAL A 18 -6.67 4.81 -3.69
C VAL A 18 -5.16 5.02 -3.49
N LEU A 19 -4.43 5.53 -4.50
CA LEU A 19 -3.01 5.88 -4.37
C LEU A 19 -2.77 6.94 -3.27
N ARG A 20 -3.63 7.96 -3.17
CA ARG A 20 -3.49 9.01 -2.14
C ARG A 20 -3.75 8.45 -0.74
N THR A 21 -4.78 7.63 -0.57
CA THR A 21 -5.04 6.93 0.70
C THR A 21 -3.86 6.03 1.07
N GLY A 22 -3.33 5.28 0.11
CA GLY A 22 -2.15 4.45 0.30
C GLY A 22 -0.93 5.26 0.72
N SER A 23 -0.69 6.43 0.12
CA SER A 23 0.42 7.30 0.51
C SER A 23 0.37 7.71 1.99
N ILE A 24 -0.83 7.92 2.54
CA ILE A 24 -1.01 8.27 3.95
C ILE A 24 -0.70 7.05 4.83
N VAL A 25 -1.26 5.89 4.49
CA VAL A 25 -1.04 4.64 5.27
C VAL A 25 0.44 4.24 5.28
N PHE A 26 1.09 4.27 4.11
CA PHE A 26 2.53 3.98 4.00
C PHE A 26 3.38 5.05 4.69
N GLY A 27 3.00 6.33 4.60
CA GLY A 27 3.70 7.41 5.30
C GLY A 27 3.62 7.28 6.83
N LEU A 28 2.44 6.95 7.37
CA LEU A 28 2.28 6.69 8.81
C LEU A 28 3.05 5.43 9.24
N SER A 29 3.02 4.38 8.42
CA SER A 29 3.81 3.16 8.67
C SER A 29 5.31 3.47 8.67
N ALA A 30 5.79 4.31 7.75
CA ALA A 30 7.17 4.75 7.68
C ALA A 30 7.60 5.45 8.97
N VAL A 31 6.79 6.38 9.47
CA VAL A 31 7.06 7.08 10.74
C VAL A 31 7.14 6.09 11.89
N ALA A 32 6.21 5.14 11.98
CA ALA A 32 6.23 4.11 13.03
C ALA A 32 7.50 3.25 12.98
N LEU A 33 7.90 2.78 11.79
CA LEU A 33 9.12 1.97 11.61
C LEU A 33 10.41 2.75 11.90
N ILE A 34 10.44 4.06 11.63
CA ILE A 34 11.62 4.89 11.87
C ILE A 34 11.75 5.24 13.36
N ALA A 35 10.65 5.71 13.96
CA ALA A 35 10.65 6.26 15.31
C ALA A 35 10.60 5.18 16.40
N THR A 36 9.79 4.14 16.20
CA THR A 36 9.49 3.10 17.20
C THR A 36 9.49 1.69 16.58
N PRO A 37 10.60 1.23 15.99
CA PRO A 37 10.66 -0.08 15.34
C PRO A 37 10.46 -1.24 16.32
N ASP A 38 10.89 -1.09 17.57
CA ASP A 38 10.70 -2.08 18.64
C ASP A 38 9.22 -2.35 18.92
N VAL A 39 8.40 -1.29 18.99
CA VAL A 39 6.96 -1.40 19.16
C VAL A 39 6.34 -2.18 18.01
N PHE A 40 6.74 -1.87 16.77
CA PHE A 40 6.24 -2.55 15.58
C PHE A 40 6.65 -4.04 15.55
N ASN A 41 7.91 -4.34 15.88
CA ASN A 41 8.42 -5.71 15.99
C ASN A 41 7.62 -6.53 17.02
N ASN A 42 7.41 -5.96 18.20
CA ASN A 42 6.65 -6.60 19.28
C ASN A 42 5.19 -6.84 18.88
N LEU A 43 4.56 -5.89 18.18
CA LEU A 43 3.20 -6.08 17.65
C LEU A 43 3.12 -7.25 16.65
N LEU A 44 4.15 -7.44 15.83
CA LEU A 44 4.26 -8.60 14.94
C LEU A 44 4.64 -9.91 15.65
N GLY A 45 4.96 -9.87 16.94
CA GLY A 45 5.44 -11.03 17.70
C GLY A 45 6.90 -11.41 17.40
N LEU A 46 7.68 -10.50 16.81
CA LEU A 46 9.09 -10.71 16.52
C LEU A 46 9.96 -10.40 17.74
N ALA A 47 11.00 -11.21 17.96
CA ALA A 47 12.05 -10.87 18.90
C ALA A 47 12.80 -9.62 18.40
N THR A 48 12.82 -8.55 19.22
CA THR A 48 13.51 -7.31 18.85
C THR A 48 14.99 -7.37 19.17
N GLY A 49 15.79 -6.68 18.37
CA GLY A 49 17.22 -6.55 18.54
C GLY A 49 17.79 -5.47 17.62
N PRO A 50 19.04 -5.02 17.84
CA PRO A 50 19.61 -3.87 17.12
C PRO A 50 19.57 -4.02 15.60
N ASP A 51 19.88 -5.21 15.09
CA ASP A 51 19.94 -5.48 13.65
C ASP A 51 18.54 -5.41 13.00
N LEU A 52 17.53 -6.01 13.63
CA LEU A 52 16.15 -5.98 13.13
C LEU A 52 15.57 -4.57 13.21
N GLU A 53 15.81 -3.84 14.29
CA GLU A 53 15.37 -2.46 14.41
C GLU A 53 16.03 -1.55 13.37
N TRP A 54 17.32 -1.77 13.07
CA TRP A 54 17.99 -1.03 12.02
C TRP A 54 17.41 -1.36 10.64
N ALA A 55 17.15 -2.64 10.35
CA ALA A 55 16.47 -3.06 9.14
C ALA A 55 15.08 -2.42 9.01
N MET A 56 14.30 -2.38 10.09
CA MET A 56 12.99 -1.71 10.11
C MET A 56 13.09 -0.22 9.79
N ARG A 57 14.08 0.49 10.33
CA ARG A 57 14.31 1.91 10.01
C ARG A 57 14.64 2.12 8.53
N MET A 58 15.50 1.26 7.96
CA MET A 58 15.82 1.30 6.53
C MET A 58 14.58 1.02 5.67
N ILE A 59 13.77 0.03 6.03
CA ILE A 59 12.47 -0.23 5.39
C ILE A 59 11.56 1.00 5.52
N GLY A 60 11.51 1.64 6.69
CA GLY A 60 10.78 2.88 6.92
C GLY A 60 11.17 3.99 5.94
N ILE A 61 12.46 4.18 5.66
CA ILE A 61 12.91 5.14 4.63
C ILE A 61 12.43 4.75 3.23
N THR A 62 12.45 3.46 2.88
CA THR A 62 11.87 3.02 1.59
C THR A 62 10.37 3.29 1.51
N LEU A 63 9.64 3.18 2.64
CA LEU A 63 8.22 3.52 2.71
C LEU A 63 7.98 5.02 2.56
N VAL A 64 8.86 5.89 3.06
CA VAL A 64 8.80 7.34 2.79
C VAL A 64 8.89 7.60 1.29
N ALA A 65 9.87 6.99 0.61
CA ALA A 65 10.05 7.15 -0.82
C ALA A 65 8.83 6.64 -1.61
N LEU A 66 8.29 5.47 -1.24
CA LEU A 66 7.09 4.91 -1.85
C LEU A 66 5.86 5.80 -1.62
N ALA A 67 5.63 6.26 -0.40
CA ALA A 67 4.53 7.16 -0.06
C ALA A 67 4.61 8.46 -0.87
N GLY A 68 5.80 9.07 -0.95
CA GLY A 68 6.05 10.25 -1.77
C GLY A 68 5.79 10.00 -3.27
N ASN A 69 6.21 8.85 -3.79
CA ASN A 69 5.96 8.47 -5.18
C ASN A 69 4.45 8.30 -5.46
N MET A 70 3.73 7.61 -4.58
CA MET A 70 2.28 7.43 -4.69
C MET A 70 1.52 8.76 -4.63
N LEU A 71 1.94 9.67 -3.74
CA LEU A 71 1.35 11.01 -3.66
C LEU A 71 1.65 11.83 -4.92
N SER A 72 2.88 11.76 -5.44
CA SER A 72 3.28 12.44 -6.67
C SER A 72 2.46 11.96 -7.88
N VAL A 73 2.36 10.64 -8.08
CA VAL A 73 1.60 10.04 -9.18
C VAL A 73 0.10 10.35 -9.06
N SER A 74 -0.47 10.22 -7.86
CA SER A 74 -1.90 10.51 -7.66
C SER A 74 -2.25 11.97 -7.93
N SER A 75 -1.39 12.91 -7.53
CA SER A 75 -1.64 14.35 -7.66
C SER A 75 -1.29 14.93 -9.03
N ARG A 76 -0.21 14.46 -9.67
CA ARG A 76 0.37 15.10 -10.85
C ARG A 76 0.59 14.15 -12.04
N GLY A 77 0.47 12.84 -11.85
CA GLY A 77 0.69 11.85 -12.91
C GLY A 77 -0.37 11.92 -14.02
N SER A 78 -0.03 11.49 -15.22
CA SER A 78 -1.01 11.25 -16.30
C SER A 78 -1.93 10.07 -15.97
N ASP A 79 -3.07 9.95 -16.65
CA ASP A 79 -4.03 8.84 -16.41
C ASP A 79 -3.41 7.46 -16.71
N GLU A 80 -2.53 7.39 -17.71
CA GLU A 80 -1.76 6.19 -18.03
C GLU A 80 -0.78 5.84 -16.92
N SER A 81 -0.06 6.83 -16.38
CA SER A 81 0.87 6.64 -15.26
C SER A 81 0.15 6.17 -14.00
N VAL A 82 -1.00 6.78 -13.68
CA VAL A 82 -1.85 6.35 -12.56
C VAL A 82 -2.32 4.90 -12.74
N THR A 83 -2.75 4.53 -13.94
CA THR A 83 -3.22 3.17 -14.24
C THR A 83 -2.09 2.15 -14.12
N PHE A 84 -0.90 2.47 -14.62
CA PHE A 84 0.27 1.61 -14.50
C PHE A 84 0.69 1.44 -13.04
N SER A 85 0.83 2.54 -12.29
CA SER A 85 1.15 2.49 -10.86
C SER A 85 0.11 1.69 -10.08
N ALA A 86 -1.19 1.83 -10.38
CA ALA A 86 -2.23 1.04 -9.74
C ALA A 86 -2.08 -0.48 -9.97
N ARG A 87 -1.65 -0.91 -11.17
CA ARG A 87 -1.41 -2.34 -11.46
C ARG A 87 -0.23 -2.88 -10.67
N VAL A 88 0.86 -2.12 -10.58
CA VAL A 88 2.02 -2.49 -9.75
C VAL A 88 1.60 -2.57 -8.29
N MET A 89 0.90 -1.55 -7.79
CA MET A 89 0.44 -1.49 -6.40
C MET A 89 -0.56 -2.60 -6.05
N LEU A 90 -1.42 -3.03 -6.98
CA LEU A 90 -2.32 -4.17 -6.79
C LEU A 90 -1.54 -5.43 -6.44
N ILE A 91 -0.50 -5.74 -7.23
CA ILE A 91 0.33 -6.93 -7.05
C ILE A 91 1.15 -6.81 -5.77
N SER A 92 1.79 -5.65 -5.55
CA SER A 92 2.61 -5.40 -4.37
C SER A 92 1.80 -5.46 -3.07
N ALA A 93 0.58 -4.91 -3.04
CA ALA A 93 -0.28 -4.95 -1.85
C ALA A 93 -0.78 -6.38 -1.55
N PHE A 94 -1.07 -7.17 -2.58
CA PHE A 94 -1.40 -8.59 -2.42
C PHE A 94 -0.21 -9.37 -1.85
N ALA A 95 0.98 -9.19 -2.43
CA ALA A 95 2.20 -9.82 -1.97
C ALA A 95 2.53 -9.44 -0.52
N LEU A 96 2.34 -8.16 -0.15
CA LEU A 96 2.49 -7.71 1.24
C LEU A 96 1.54 -8.43 2.19
N GLY A 97 0.25 -8.57 1.82
CA GLY A 97 -0.73 -9.31 2.61
C GLY A 97 -0.34 -10.77 2.81
N VAL A 98 0.09 -11.44 1.74
CA VAL A 98 0.58 -12.82 1.79
C VAL A 98 1.83 -12.96 2.66
N LEU A 99 2.86 -12.14 2.43
CA LEU A 99 4.12 -12.21 3.20
C LEU A 99 3.91 -11.91 4.69
N THR A 100 2.96 -11.04 5.02
CA THR A 100 2.59 -10.76 6.42
C THR A 100 2.03 -12.02 7.11
N LEU A 101 1.23 -12.82 6.40
CA LEU A 101 0.71 -14.09 6.93
C LEU A 101 1.75 -15.23 6.94
N LEU A 102 2.83 -15.09 6.18
CA LEU A 102 3.94 -16.05 6.13
C LEU A 102 5.10 -15.66 7.08
N VAL A 103 4.88 -14.68 7.96
CA VAL A 103 5.89 -14.31 8.96
C VAL A 103 6.24 -15.55 9.81
N PRO A 104 7.54 -15.86 10.04
CA PRO A 104 7.97 -17.11 10.66
C PRO A 104 7.83 -17.07 12.20
N VAL A 105 6.70 -16.59 12.70
CA VAL A 105 6.34 -16.54 14.12
C VAL A 105 4.82 -16.78 14.27
N PRO A 106 4.32 -17.14 15.46
CA PRO A 106 2.88 -17.25 15.69
C PRO A 106 2.16 -15.94 15.33
N LEU A 107 1.06 -16.05 14.58
CA LEU A 107 0.31 -14.88 14.11
C LEU A 107 -0.34 -14.13 15.28
N THR A 108 -0.04 -12.85 15.40
CA THR A 108 -0.69 -11.95 16.36
C THR A 108 -1.96 -11.34 15.74
N TRP A 109 -2.82 -10.74 16.57
CA TRP A 109 -3.97 -9.98 16.07
C TRP A 109 -3.54 -8.85 15.12
N PHE A 110 -2.38 -8.22 15.40
CA PHE A 110 -1.83 -7.14 14.59
C PHE A 110 -1.38 -7.65 13.23
N THR A 111 -0.73 -8.83 13.17
CA THR A 111 -0.36 -9.48 11.91
C THR A 111 -1.58 -9.71 11.02
N ILE A 112 -2.69 -10.17 11.59
CA ILE A 112 -3.95 -10.36 10.83
C ILE A 112 -4.49 -9.03 10.32
N VAL A 113 -4.58 -8.00 11.17
CA VAL A 113 -5.06 -6.68 10.77
C VAL A 113 -4.17 -6.08 9.66
N TYR A 114 -2.86 -6.18 9.81
CA TYR A 114 -1.91 -5.66 8.83
C TYR A 114 -2.00 -6.40 7.48
N ALA A 115 -2.18 -7.72 7.51
CA ALA A 115 -2.42 -8.50 6.29
C ALA A 115 -3.73 -8.09 5.60
N VAL A 116 -4.81 -7.88 6.37
CA VAL A 116 -6.10 -7.40 5.86
C VAL A 116 -5.95 -6.05 5.19
N VAL A 117 -5.14 -5.13 5.72
CA VAL A 117 -4.86 -3.84 5.07
C VAL A 117 -4.24 -4.05 3.67
N GLY A 118 -3.25 -4.94 3.54
CA GLY A 118 -2.65 -5.29 2.24
C GLY A 118 -3.67 -5.83 1.24
N PHE A 119 -4.50 -6.80 1.67
CA PHE A 119 -5.55 -7.36 0.82
C PHE A 119 -6.63 -6.35 0.46
N ALA A 120 -7.03 -5.47 1.40
CA ALA A 120 -8.02 -4.43 1.16
C ALA A 120 -7.56 -3.44 0.10
N PHE A 121 -6.29 -3.01 0.14
CA PHE A 121 -5.73 -2.15 -0.91
C PHE A 121 -5.66 -2.87 -2.26
N SER A 122 -5.21 -4.13 -2.28
CA SER A 122 -5.18 -4.92 -3.52
C SER A 122 -6.58 -5.07 -4.12
N ALA A 123 -7.58 -5.40 -3.30
CA ALA A 123 -8.97 -5.47 -3.70
C ALA A 123 -9.49 -4.13 -4.21
N ALA A 124 -9.17 -3.02 -3.55
CA ALA A 124 -9.56 -1.68 -4.00
C ALA A 124 -9.03 -1.36 -5.40
N TYR A 125 -7.75 -1.67 -5.68
CA TYR A 125 -7.20 -1.53 -7.03
C TYR A 125 -7.87 -2.46 -8.03
N ALA A 126 -8.08 -3.73 -7.67
CA ALA A 126 -8.71 -4.72 -8.55
C ALA A 126 -10.14 -4.31 -8.91
N LEU A 127 -10.92 -3.82 -7.94
CA LEU A 127 -12.28 -3.33 -8.14
C LEU A 127 -12.29 -2.17 -9.13
N VAL A 128 -11.40 -1.19 -8.98
CA VAL A 128 -11.37 -0.02 -9.88
C VAL A 128 -10.84 -0.39 -11.28
N LEU A 129 -9.89 -1.33 -11.39
CA LEU A 129 -9.27 -1.72 -12.65
C LEU A 129 -10.12 -2.70 -13.49
N PHE A 130 -10.84 -3.62 -12.84
CA PHE A 130 -11.47 -4.76 -13.53
C PHE A 130 -12.98 -4.78 -13.46
N VAL A 131 -13.60 -4.17 -12.44
CA VAL A 131 -15.06 -4.08 -12.42
C VAL A 131 -15.47 -3.07 -13.48
N LYS A 132 -16.06 -3.57 -14.57
CA LYS A 132 -16.74 -2.74 -15.56
C LYS A 132 -17.64 -1.77 -14.80
N GLN A 133 -17.39 -0.47 -14.93
CA GLN A 133 -18.34 0.54 -14.48
C GLN A 133 -19.61 0.37 -15.33
N GLY A 134 -20.54 -0.41 -14.80
CA GLY A 134 -21.77 -0.80 -15.47
C GLY A 134 -22.73 0.37 -15.52
N ARG A 135 -22.92 0.86 -16.77
CA ARG A 135 -24.08 1.57 -17.35
C ARG A 135 -24.39 2.96 -16.83
#